data_AF-A0A0S8G8I3-F1
#
_entry.id   AF-A0A0S8G8I3-F1
#
_cell.length_a   1.000
_cell.length_b   1.000
_cell.length_c   1.000
_cell.angle_alpha   90.00
_cell.angle_beta   90.00
_cell.angle_gamma   90.00
#
_symmetry.space_group_name_H-M   'P 1'
#
loop_
_entity.id
_entity.type
_entity.pdbx_description
1 polymer ?
#
loop_
_entity_poly.entity_id
_entity_poly.type
_entity_poly.pdbx_seq_one_letter_code
_entity_poly.pdbx_strand_id
1 'polypeptide(L)'
;MRKHARYVKEDLCTACGRCAEKCPVDVPDEFEMGLANRKAIYSYFDQGVPAAFTIDREHCIYLEKQKCGVCLRFCDIGAIDFEQQDETVTLEVGAIIVAVGYDCFDPTPMGEYGFGRHPDVITSLQLERLTSSAGPTGGHVCRPSDGGHARRIGFIQCVGSRDRRNSPYCSAVCCMYATKAAILAAEHDPEVRSTIYYMDLRAGGKGFQEYLRRAREMYDVAYIRGRVAEVVAGKEHRLSIRYEDTDTGWLGEGTADLVVLCTALVPSAGIGDLARRLGVDLDAYGFVASDPLSPVQASVPGIYACGYCREPLDIPDSVTGGSAAAAKAFKALTGARE
;
A
#
# COMPACT_ATOMS: atom_id res chain seq x y z
N MET A 1 9.65 21.69 -11.03
CA MET A 1 8.78 20.49 -10.94
C MET A 1 7.79 20.49 -12.09
N ARG A 2 7.31 19.32 -12.54
CA ARG A 2 6.26 19.22 -13.57
C ARG A 2 4.91 18.98 -12.89
N LYS A 3 3.95 19.87 -13.11
CA LYS A 3 2.56 19.74 -12.71
C LYS A 3 1.80 19.10 -13.86
N HIS A 4 1.34 17.87 -13.66
CA HIS A 4 0.61 17.14 -14.69
C HIS A 4 -0.80 17.69 -14.91
N ALA A 5 -1.23 17.72 -16.17
CA ALA A 5 -2.60 18.08 -16.53
C ALA A 5 -3.59 17.05 -15.94
N ARG A 6 -4.59 17.54 -15.21
CA ARG A 6 -5.72 16.72 -14.75
C ARG A 6 -6.81 16.56 -15.80
N TYR A 7 -6.81 17.43 -16.80
CA TYR A 7 -7.90 17.72 -17.73
C TYR A 7 -9.20 18.15 -17.03
N VAL A 8 -9.07 18.64 -15.80
CA VAL A 8 -10.13 19.16 -14.94
C VAL A 8 -9.57 20.35 -14.18
N LYS A 9 -10.28 21.47 -14.23
CA LYS A 9 -9.98 22.70 -13.51
C LYS A 9 -10.29 22.51 -12.04
N GLU A 10 -9.25 22.39 -11.21
CA GLU A 10 -9.34 22.11 -9.78
C GLU A 10 -10.16 23.16 -9.02
N ASP A 11 -10.06 24.43 -9.43
CA ASP A 11 -10.75 25.58 -8.85
C ASP A 11 -12.26 25.62 -9.14
N LEU A 12 -12.70 24.96 -10.22
CA LEU A 12 -14.11 24.89 -10.61
C LEU A 12 -14.77 23.55 -10.25
N CYS A 13 -13.98 22.49 -10.06
CA CYS A 13 -14.50 21.16 -9.80
C CYS A 13 -15.17 21.10 -8.42
N THR A 14 -16.43 20.64 -8.39
CA THR A 14 -17.18 20.42 -7.13
C THR A 14 -17.14 18.98 -6.65
N ALA A 15 -16.39 18.11 -7.33
CA ALA A 15 -16.30 16.68 -7.05
C ALA A 15 -17.65 15.94 -6.93
N CYS A 16 -18.66 16.36 -7.69
CA CYS A 16 -20.01 15.78 -7.61
C CYS A 16 -20.17 14.38 -8.23
N GLY A 17 -19.15 13.83 -8.91
CA GLY A 17 -19.15 12.45 -9.44
C GLY A 17 -19.95 12.19 -10.72
N ARG A 18 -20.86 13.08 -11.14
CA ARG A 18 -21.73 12.87 -12.32
C ARG A 18 -20.99 12.57 -13.62
N CYS A 19 -19.79 13.14 -13.79
CA CYS A 19 -18.96 12.90 -14.96
C CYS A 19 -18.38 11.47 -15.00
N ALA A 20 -18.05 10.90 -13.84
CA ALA A 20 -17.56 9.52 -13.70
C ALA A 20 -18.69 8.52 -13.93
N GLU A 21 -19.87 8.73 -13.34
CA GLU A 21 -21.04 7.85 -13.53
C GLU A 21 -21.40 7.60 -15.01
N LYS A 22 -21.15 8.60 -15.87
CA LYS A 22 -21.48 8.54 -17.30
C LYS A 22 -20.31 8.14 -18.19
N CYS A 23 -19.12 7.99 -17.64
CA CYS A 23 -17.95 7.58 -18.39
C CYS A 23 -18.10 6.10 -18.83
N PRO A 24 -17.96 5.80 -20.14
CA PRO A 24 -18.14 4.44 -20.65
C PRO A 24 -16.88 3.56 -20.52
N VAL A 25 -15.77 4.09 -19.99
CA VAL A 25 -14.50 3.37 -19.89
C VAL A 25 -14.33 2.83 -18.48
N ASP A 26 -14.03 1.53 -18.38
CA ASP A 26 -13.64 0.86 -17.14
C ASP A 26 -12.14 0.57 -17.17
N VAL A 27 -11.45 0.91 -16.07
CA VAL A 27 -10.01 0.72 -15.87
C VAL A 27 -9.83 0.07 -14.49
N PRO A 28 -8.98 -0.95 -14.34
CA PRO A 28 -8.66 -1.49 -13.01
C PRO A 28 -8.18 -0.38 -12.08
N ASP A 29 -8.78 -0.28 -10.90
CA ASP A 29 -8.47 0.77 -9.94
C ASP A 29 -7.20 0.43 -9.16
N GLU A 30 -6.17 1.27 -9.31
CA GLU A 30 -4.89 1.12 -8.64
C GLU A 30 -5.01 1.34 -7.12
N PHE A 31 -5.90 2.23 -6.68
CA PHE A 31 -6.16 2.45 -5.25
C PHE A 31 -6.84 1.24 -4.62
N GLU A 32 -7.72 0.56 -5.37
CA GLU A 32 -8.36 -0.69 -4.95
C GLU A 32 -7.54 -1.95 -5.24
N MET A 33 -6.26 -1.80 -5.61
CA MET A 33 -5.35 -2.91 -5.86
C MET A 33 -5.87 -3.89 -6.94
N GLY A 34 -6.60 -3.37 -7.94
CA GLY A 34 -7.19 -4.13 -9.03
C GLY A 34 -8.41 -4.98 -8.64
N LEU A 35 -8.95 -4.82 -7.42
CA LEU A 35 -10.14 -5.55 -6.96
C LEU A 35 -11.44 -4.97 -7.49
N ALA A 36 -11.41 -3.73 -7.99
CA ALA A 36 -12.52 -3.06 -8.65
C ALA A 36 -12.04 -2.26 -9.86
N ASN A 37 -13.00 -1.77 -10.63
CA ASN A 37 -12.73 -0.86 -11.74
C ASN A 37 -13.14 0.56 -11.35
N ARG A 38 -12.29 1.52 -11.72
CA ARG A 38 -12.62 2.94 -11.80
C ARG A 38 -12.95 3.32 -13.23
N LYS A 39 -13.36 4.58 -13.40
CA LYS A 39 -13.59 5.18 -14.71
C LYS A 39 -12.35 5.92 -15.20
N ALA A 40 -12.30 6.26 -16.50
CA ALA A 40 -11.23 7.09 -17.03
C ALA A 40 -11.22 8.51 -16.43
N ILE A 41 -12.39 9.06 -16.06
CA ILE A 41 -12.47 10.25 -15.20
C ILE A 41 -12.82 9.79 -13.78
N TYR A 42 -11.96 10.09 -12.82
CA TYR A 42 -12.04 9.52 -11.47
C TYR A 42 -11.50 10.49 -10.41
N SER A 43 -11.91 10.27 -9.16
CA SER A 43 -11.22 10.77 -7.98
C SER A 43 -10.38 9.63 -7.39
N TYR A 44 -9.22 9.93 -6.82
CA TYR A 44 -8.32 8.89 -6.30
C TYR A 44 -8.95 8.05 -5.18
N PHE A 45 -9.71 8.70 -4.30
CA PHE A 45 -10.60 8.10 -3.31
C PHE A 45 -11.57 9.18 -2.80
N ASP A 46 -12.62 8.78 -2.09
CA ASP A 46 -13.72 9.66 -1.67
C ASP A 46 -13.28 10.87 -0.82
N GLN A 47 -12.23 10.72 0.00
CA GLN A 47 -11.69 11.78 0.85
C GLN A 47 -10.38 12.37 0.29
N GLY A 48 -10.14 12.22 -1.02
CA GLY A 48 -8.96 12.77 -1.69
C GLY A 48 -8.86 14.29 -1.56
N VAL A 49 -7.64 14.79 -1.32
CA VAL A 49 -7.34 16.23 -1.24
C VAL A 49 -6.28 16.58 -2.30
N PRO A 50 -6.53 17.55 -3.20
CA PRO A 50 -7.76 18.32 -3.35
C PRO A 50 -8.96 17.44 -3.79
N ALA A 51 -10.17 17.83 -3.36
CA ALA A 51 -11.40 17.17 -3.75
C ALA A 51 -11.76 17.53 -5.21
N ALA A 52 -11.03 16.94 -6.15
CA ALA A 52 -11.18 17.18 -7.58
C ALA A 52 -10.96 15.88 -8.37
N PHE A 53 -11.65 15.79 -9.51
CA PHE A 53 -11.49 14.67 -10.44
C PHE A 53 -10.26 14.88 -11.35
N THR A 54 -9.78 13.78 -11.91
CA THR A 54 -8.70 13.73 -12.91
C THR A 54 -9.16 12.83 -14.05
N ILE A 55 -8.73 13.12 -15.28
CA ILE A 55 -8.89 12.24 -16.43
C ILE A 55 -7.57 11.52 -16.69
N ASP A 56 -7.65 10.20 -16.70
CA ASP A 56 -6.60 9.30 -17.13
C ASP A 56 -6.37 9.45 -18.65
N ARG A 57 -5.19 9.96 -19.01
CA ARG A 57 -4.82 10.20 -20.40
C ARG A 57 -4.75 8.91 -21.22
N GLU A 58 -4.29 7.81 -20.61
CA GLU A 58 -3.98 6.57 -21.31
C GLU A 58 -5.25 5.82 -21.70
N HIS A 59 -6.31 5.94 -20.89
CA HIS A 59 -7.57 5.22 -21.08
C HIS A 59 -8.72 6.10 -21.60
N CYS A 60 -8.56 7.42 -21.65
CA CYS A 60 -9.62 8.32 -22.13
C CYS A 60 -9.79 8.29 -23.66
N ILE A 61 -10.95 7.84 -24.11
CA ILE A 61 -11.33 7.80 -25.55
C ILE A 61 -11.27 9.19 -26.22
N TYR A 62 -11.56 10.28 -25.49
CA TYR A 62 -11.44 11.62 -26.06
C TYR A 62 -9.98 11.99 -26.32
N LEU A 63 -9.11 11.82 -25.33
CA LEU A 63 -7.70 12.20 -25.43
C LEU A 63 -6.95 11.32 -26.44
N GLU A 64 -7.32 10.05 -26.55
CA GLU A 64 -6.71 9.09 -27.49
C GLU A 64 -7.27 9.22 -28.92
N LYS A 65 -8.60 9.30 -29.06
CA LYS A 65 -9.29 9.14 -30.36
C LYS A 65 -10.16 10.33 -30.79
N GLN A 66 -10.33 11.34 -29.93
CA GLN A 66 -11.16 12.55 -30.18
C GLN A 66 -12.62 12.21 -30.52
N LYS A 67 -13.17 11.13 -29.95
CA LYS A 67 -14.52 10.60 -30.27
C LYS A 67 -15.53 10.62 -29.12
N CYS A 68 -15.11 10.93 -27.90
CA CYS A 68 -15.98 10.96 -26.71
C CYS A 68 -16.32 12.43 -26.34
N GLY A 69 -16.68 12.70 -25.08
CA GLY A 69 -17.12 14.02 -24.60
C GLY A 69 -18.31 13.96 -23.66
N VAL A 70 -18.71 12.75 -23.23
CA VAL A 70 -19.83 12.54 -22.32
C VAL A 70 -19.61 13.27 -20.99
N CYS A 71 -18.41 13.14 -20.39
CA CYS A 71 -18.08 13.83 -19.15
C CYS A 71 -18.24 15.35 -19.27
N LEU A 72 -17.82 15.95 -20.40
CA LEU A 72 -17.99 17.39 -20.67
C LEU A 72 -19.47 17.79 -20.69
N ARG A 73 -20.36 16.99 -21.29
CA ARG A 73 -21.80 17.26 -21.34
C ARG A 73 -22.49 17.20 -19.98
N PHE A 74 -21.98 16.38 -19.06
CA PHE A 74 -22.56 16.18 -17.72
C PHE A 74 -21.88 17.02 -16.63
N CYS A 75 -20.92 17.87 -16.99
CA CYS A 75 -20.28 18.80 -16.08
C CYS A 75 -20.93 20.19 -16.21
N ASP A 76 -21.96 20.44 -15.41
CA ASP A 76 -22.75 21.68 -15.48
C ASP A 76 -21.91 22.96 -15.24
N ILE A 77 -20.82 22.84 -14.46
CA ILE A 77 -19.93 23.95 -14.09
C ILE A 77 -18.84 24.19 -15.15
N GLY A 78 -18.69 23.29 -16.13
CA GLY A 78 -17.69 23.44 -17.20
C GLY A 78 -16.25 23.28 -16.72
N ALA A 79 -16.02 22.44 -15.71
CA ALA A 79 -14.68 22.23 -15.13
C ALA A 79 -13.78 21.34 -16.02
N ILE A 80 -14.32 20.59 -16.99
CA ILE A 80 -13.53 19.70 -17.84
C ILE A 80 -12.82 20.48 -18.94
N ASP A 81 -11.52 20.24 -19.10
CA ASP A 81 -10.66 20.91 -20.06
C ASP A 81 -9.68 19.92 -20.69
N PHE A 82 -10.02 19.41 -21.87
CA PHE A 82 -9.16 18.46 -22.59
C PHE A 82 -7.91 19.09 -23.21
N GLU A 83 -7.85 20.42 -23.29
CA GLU A 83 -6.72 21.15 -23.85
C GLU A 83 -5.66 21.48 -22.79
N GLN A 84 -5.96 21.25 -21.51
CA GLN A 84 -5.02 21.46 -20.41
C GLN A 84 -3.69 20.74 -20.68
N GLN A 85 -2.59 21.46 -20.53
CA GLN A 85 -1.23 20.95 -20.72
C GLN A 85 -0.49 20.82 -19.39
N ASP A 86 0.53 19.97 -19.38
CA ASP A 86 1.48 19.89 -18.28
C ASP A 86 2.19 21.25 -18.12
N GLU A 87 2.31 21.71 -16.88
CA GLU A 87 2.94 22.97 -16.54
C GLU A 87 4.30 22.72 -15.87
N THR A 88 5.32 23.47 -16.25
CA THR A 88 6.60 23.46 -15.52
C THR A 88 6.60 24.60 -14.51
N VAL A 89 6.64 24.24 -13.23
CA VAL A 89 6.70 25.19 -12.12
C VAL A 89 8.13 25.25 -11.60
N THR A 90 8.74 26.44 -11.62
CA THR A 90 10.06 26.71 -11.04
C THR A 90 9.87 27.30 -9.64
N LEU A 91 10.49 26.68 -8.64
CA LEU A 91 10.49 27.16 -7.26
C LEU A 91 11.93 27.34 -6.80
N GLU A 92 12.20 28.48 -6.17
CA GLU A 92 13.43 28.69 -5.41
C GLU A 92 13.19 28.21 -3.98
N VAL A 93 13.97 27.22 -3.53
CA VAL A 93 13.82 26.59 -2.21
C VAL A 93 15.16 26.54 -1.50
N GLY A 94 15.17 26.76 -0.19
CA GLY A 94 16.37 26.66 0.63
C GLY A 94 16.59 25.29 1.29
N ALA A 95 15.59 24.41 1.25
CA ALA A 95 15.68 23.05 1.77
C ALA A 95 14.72 22.11 1.03
N ILE A 96 15.06 20.81 0.97
CA ILE A 96 14.24 19.75 0.36
C ILE A 96 14.04 18.63 1.39
N ILE A 97 12.81 18.11 1.49
CA ILE A 97 12.49 16.92 2.31
C ILE A 97 11.98 15.81 1.39
N VAL A 98 12.68 14.68 1.39
CA VAL A 98 12.31 13.46 0.65
C VAL A 98 11.39 12.60 1.55
N ALA A 99 10.15 12.41 1.11
CA ALA A 99 9.13 11.65 1.84
C ALA A 99 8.30 10.77 0.89
N VAL A 100 8.96 10.10 -0.06
CA VAL A 100 8.30 9.37 -1.17
C VAL A 100 7.78 7.98 -0.79
N GLY A 101 7.85 7.61 0.50
CA GLY A 101 7.24 6.39 1.02
C GLY A 101 7.88 5.11 0.49
N TYR A 102 7.03 4.14 0.14
CA TYR A 102 7.38 2.78 -0.24
C TYR A 102 6.39 2.23 -1.28
N ASP A 103 6.77 1.13 -1.91
CA ASP A 103 5.87 0.29 -2.72
C ASP A 103 5.75 -1.11 -2.10
N CYS A 104 4.69 -1.84 -2.47
CA CYS A 104 4.53 -3.24 -2.08
C CYS A 104 5.28 -4.17 -3.05
N PHE A 105 5.97 -5.16 -2.51
CA PHE A 105 6.58 -6.22 -3.29
C PHE A 105 5.51 -7.05 -4.02
N ASP A 106 5.73 -7.29 -5.31
CA ASP A 106 4.91 -8.20 -6.13
C ASP A 106 5.30 -9.66 -5.84
N PRO A 107 4.42 -10.48 -5.22
CA PRO A 107 4.73 -11.86 -4.90
C PRO A 107 4.53 -12.82 -6.07
N THR A 108 4.15 -12.35 -7.28
CA THR A 108 3.97 -13.20 -8.47
C THR A 108 5.17 -14.12 -8.77
N PRO A 109 6.44 -13.67 -8.64
CA PRO A 109 7.59 -14.54 -8.83
C PRO A 109 7.74 -15.65 -7.78
N MET A 110 7.11 -15.51 -6.60
CA MET A 110 7.08 -16.51 -5.53
C MET A 110 6.00 -17.55 -5.82
N GLY A 111 6.25 -18.34 -6.87
CA GLY A 111 5.30 -19.29 -7.42
C GLY A 111 4.77 -20.30 -6.39
N GLU A 112 5.52 -20.61 -5.34
CA GLU A 112 5.09 -21.50 -4.25
C GLU A 112 3.84 -21.01 -3.50
N TYR A 113 3.56 -19.70 -3.49
CA TYR A 113 2.39 -19.14 -2.80
C TYR A 113 1.16 -18.99 -3.70
N GLY A 114 1.29 -19.21 -5.00
CA GLY A 114 0.16 -19.29 -5.91
C GLY A 114 -0.57 -17.97 -6.19
N PHE A 115 0.02 -16.82 -5.83
CA PHE A 115 -0.52 -15.50 -6.20
C PHE A 115 -0.68 -15.37 -7.72
N GLY A 116 -1.82 -14.81 -8.17
CA GLY A 116 -2.18 -14.72 -9.58
C GLY A 116 -2.64 -16.03 -10.24
N ARG A 117 -2.30 -17.20 -9.67
CA ARG A 117 -2.82 -18.51 -10.13
C ARG A 117 -4.08 -18.92 -9.38
N HIS A 118 -4.15 -18.59 -8.10
CA HIS A 118 -5.32 -18.81 -7.26
C HIS A 118 -5.98 -17.47 -6.95
N PRO A 119 -7.25 -17.25 -7.36
CA PRO A 119 -7.96 -15.98 -7.12
C PRO A 119 -8.09 -15.64 -5.63
N ASP A 120 -8.15 -16.64 -4.76
CA ASP A 120 -8.31 -16.45 -3.31
C ASP A 120 -6.96 -16.36 -2.56
N VAL A 121 -5.85 -16.18 -3.29
CA VAL A 121 -4.57 -15.75 -2.73
C VAL A 121 -4.40 -14.27 -3.05
N ILE A 122 -4.48 -13.43 -2.01
CA ILE A 122 -4.40 -11.97 -2.12
C ILE A 122 -3.22 -11.41 -1.32
N THR A 123 -2.84 -10.16 -1.59
CA THR A 123 -1.89 -9.43 -0.75
C THR A 123 -2.56 -8.85 0.48
N SER A 124 -1.78 -8.52 1.51
CA SER A 124 -2.27 -7.79 2.68
C SER A 124 -2.88 -6.44 2.32
N LEU A 125 -2.34 -5.72 1.33
CA LEU A 125 -2.91 -4.44 0.90
C LEU A 125 -4.25 -4.61 0.17
N GLN A 126 -4.42 -5.70 -0.60
CA GLN A 126 -5.73 -6.08 -1.14
C GLN A 126 -6.74 -6.37 -0.02
N LEU A 127 -6.33 -7.06 1.04
CA LEU A 127 -7.21 -7.28 2.20
C LEU A 127 -7.60 -5.95 2.87
N GLU A 128 -6.66 -5.01 3.04
CA GLU A 128 -6.97 -3.68 3.59
C GLU A 128 -8.09 -3.00 2.79
N ARG A 129 -8.05 -3.09 1.45
CA ARG A 129 -9.11 -2.58 0.58
C ARG A 129 -10.44 -3.30 0.79
N LEU A 130 -10.45 -4.63 0.87
CA LEU A 130 -11.67 -5.41 1.16
C LEU A 130 -12.28 -5.08 2.53
N THR A 131 -11.45 -4.85 3.55
CA THR A 131 -11.91 -4.51 4.90
C THR A 131 -12.35 -3.04 5.05
N SER A 132 -12.03 -2.19 4.08
CA SER A 132 -12.41 -0.78 4.12
C SER A 132 -13.91 -0.61 3.85
N SER A 133 -14.59 0.18 4.66
CA SER A 133 -16.01 0.52 4.44
C SER A 133 -16.26 1.29 3.15
N ALA A 134 -15.26 2.05 2.68
CA ALA A 134 -15.26 2.74 1.39
C ALA A 134 -14.56 1.93 0.28
N GLY A 135 -14.20 0.67 0.57
CA GLY A 135 -13.59 -0.24 -0.40
C GLY A 135 -14.63 -0.96 -1.27
N PRO A 136 -14.17 -1.83 -2.18
CA PRO A 136 -14.99 -2.40 -3.26
C PRO A 136 -16.07 -3.35 -2.77
N THR A 137 -15.91 -3.90 -1.56
CA THR A 137 -16.85 -4.82 -0.93
C THR A 137 -17.58 -4.22 0.26
N GLY A 138 -17.48 -2.90 0.47
CA GLY A 138 -18.14 -2.20 1.58
C GLY A 138 -17.70 -2.67 2.97
N GLY A 139 -16.48 -3.20 3.09
CA GLY A 139 -15.91 -3.74 4.32
C GLY A 139 -16.08 -5.24 4.52
N HIS A 140 -16.80 -5.93 3.62
CA HIS A 140 -16.97 -7.39 3.71
C HIS A 140 -15.75 -8.12 3.16
N VAL A 141 -15.19 -9.05 3.96
CA VAL A 141 -14.07 -9.90 3.55
C VAL A 141 -14.61 -11.07 2.70
N CYS A 142 -14.68 -10.83 1.40
CA CYS A 142 -15.15 -11.80 0.41
C CYS A 142 -13.99 -12.46 -0.33
N ARG A 143 -14.20 -13.70 -0.76
CA ARG A 143 -13.33 -14.42 -1.71
C ARG A 143 -13.43 -13.76 -3.08
N PRO A 144 -12.30 -13.38 -3.72
CA PRO A 144 -12.33 -12.87 -5.09
C PRO A 144 -12.87 -13.86 -6.12
N SER A 145 -12.78 -15.17 -5.87
CA SER A 145 -13.19 -16.20 -6.83
C SER A 145 -14.70 -16.27 -7.07
N ASP A 146 -15.49 -16.14 -6.01
CA ASP A 146 -16.94 -16.39 -6.03
C ASP A 146 -17.77 -15.34 -5.27
N GLY A 147 -17.13 -14.35 -4.63
CA GLY A 147 -17.77 -13.31 -3.84
C GLY A 147 -18.32 -13.78 -2.49
N GLY A 148 -18.11 -15.06 -2.12
CA GLY A 148 -18.59 -15.61 -0.86
C GLY A 148 -17.73 -15.18 0.34
N HIS A 149 -18.30 -15.25 1.54
CA HIS A 149 -17.61 -14.86 2.78
C HIS A 149 -16.40 -15.78 3.07
N ALA A 150 -15.25 -15.18 3.35
CA ALA A 150 -14.05 -15.91 3.77
C ALA A 150 -14.04 -16.08 5.31
N ARG A 151 -14.44 -17.27 5.79
CA ARG A 151 -14.53 -17.55 7.23
C ARG A 151 -13.22 -18.11 7.80
N ARG A 152 -12.37 -18.72 6.96
CA ARG A 152 -11.03 -19.18 7.34
C ARG A 152 -9.98 -18.39 6.59
N ILE A 153 -9.21 -17.58 7.31
CA ILE A 153 -8.19 -16.71 6.71
C ILE A 153 -6.80 -17.15 7.17
N GLY A 154 -5.92 -17.46 6.21
CA GLY A 154 -4.52 -17.79 6.47
C GLY A 154 -3.60 -16.64 6.11
N PHE A 155 -2.91 -16.05 7.09
CA PHE A 155 -1.93 -15.00 6.86
C PHE A 155 -0.53 -15.58 6.80
N ILE A 156 0.19 -15.33 5.72
CA ILE A 156 1.58 -15.79 5.53
C ILE A 156 2.51 -14.61 5.74
N GLN A 157 3.34 -14.69 6.79
CA GLN A 157 4.29 -13.64 7.12
C GLN A 157 5.57 -13.69 6.28
N CYS A 158 6.25 -12.55 6.23
CA CYS A 158 7.56 -12.41 5.61
C CYS A 158 7.59 -12.82 4.12
N VAL A 159 6.51 -12.55 3.37
CA VAL A 159 6.48 -12.82 1.93
C VAL A 159 7.36 -11.79 1.23
N GLY A 160 8.51 -12.23 0.70
CA GLY A 160 9.53 -11.35 0.11
C GLY A 160 10.45 -10.65 1.11
N SER A 161 10.11 -10.60 2.41
CA SER A 161 10.97 -10.04 3.47
C SER A 161 11.79 -11.14 4.15
N ARG A 162 12.95 -10.75 4.73
CA ARG A 162 13.88 -11.68 5.38
C ARG A 162 14.22 -12.87 4.47
N ASP A 163 14.28 -12.60 3.17
CA ASP A 163 14.53 -13.55 2.11
C ASP A 163 15.76 -13.10 1.34
N ARG A 164 16.78 -13.95 1.28
CA ARG A 164 18.05 -13.66 0.60
C ARG A 164 17.88 -13.54 -0.92
N ARG A 165 16.81 -14.11 -1.50
CA ARG A 165 16.50 -14.02 -2.93
C ARG A 165 15.78 -12.72 -3.29
N ASN A 166 15.08 -12.13 -2.31
CA ASN A 166 14.25 -10.93 -2.47
C ASN A 166 14.79 -9.83 -1.54
N SER A 167 14.02 -9.40 -0.53
CA SER A 167 14.45 -8.39 0.44
C SER A 167 15.08 -9.06 1.67
N PRO A 168 16.40 -8.91 1.92
CA PRO A 168 17.09 -9.53 3.06
C PRO A 168 16.78 -8.85 4.41
N TYR A 169 15.99 -7.78 4.41
CA TYR A 169 15.57 -7.03 5.60
C TYR A 169 14.14 -7.38 6.03
N CYS A 170 13.78 -6.97 7.25
CA CYS A 170 12.41 -7.06 7.75
C CYS A 170 11.64 -5.79 7.39
N SER A 171 10.42 -5.90 6.89
CA SER A 171 9.56 -4.74 6.58
C SER A 171 8.87 -4.13 7.81
N ALA A 172 9.33 -4.42 9.03
CA ALA A 172 8.91 -3.88 10.34
C ALA A 172 7.42 -4.02 10.76
N VAL A 173 6.47 -3.83 9.85
CA VAL A 173 5.04 -3.64 10.15
C VAL A 173 4.17 -4.87 9.91
N CYS A 174 4.64 -5.87 9.15
CA CYS A 174 3.83 -7.01 8.71
C CYS A 174 3.29 -7.91 9.82
N CYS A 175 4.06 -8.08 10.90
CA CYS A 175 3.55 -8.77 12.10
C CYS A 175 2.32 -8.06 12.66
N MET A 176 2.35 -6.73 12.72
CA MET A 176 1.32 -5.95 13.38
C MET A 176 0.10 -5.70 12.49
N TYR A 177 0.28 -5.40 11.20
CA TYR A 177 -0.88 -5.23 10.31
C TYR A 177 -1.63 -6.54 10.11
N ALA A 178 -0.95 -7.70 10.13
CA ALA A 178 -1.64 -8.99 9.99
C ALA A 178 -2.47 -9.30 11.24
N THR A 179 -1.91 -9.05 12.43
CA THR A 179 -2.69 -9.14 13.68
C THR A 179 -3.87 -8.17 13.67
N LYS A 180 -3.66 -6.94 13.19
CA LYS A 180 -4.72 -5.93 13.05
C LYS A 180 -5.83 -6.42 12.13
N ALA A 181 -5.47 -6.87 10.93
CA ALA A 181 -6.41 -7.37 9.95
C ALA A 181 -7.18 -8.60 10.45
N ALA A 182 -6.51 -9.51 11.17
CA ALA A 182 -7.16 -10.67 11.79
C ALA A 182 -8.20 -10.27 12.86
N ILE A 183 -7.87 -9.28 13.70
CA ILE A 183 -8.83 -8.71 14.68
C ILE A 183 -10.00 -8.06 13.94
N LEU A 184 -9.73 -7.18 12.97
CA LEU A 184 -10.78 -6.47 12.22
C LEU A 184 -11.72 -7.44 11.48
N ALA A 185 -11.19 -8.51 10.89
CA ALA A 185 -12.00 -9.52 10.24
C ALA A 185 -12.93 -10.24 11.24
N ALA A 186 -12.45 -10.52 12.46
CA ALA A 186 -13.26 -11.11 13.52
C ALA A 186 -14.29 -10.13 14.14
N GLU A 187 -13.97 -8.83 14.20
CA GLU A 187 -14.91 -7.77 14.63
C GLU A 187 -16.05 -7.59 13.62
N HIS A 188 -15.75 -7.71 12.33
CA HIS A 188 -16.74 -7.58 11.26
C HIS A 188 -17.62 -8.83 11.12
N ASP A 189 -17.03 -10.02 11.29
CA ASP A 189 -17.72 -11.30 11.27
C ASP A 189 -17.16 -12.25 12.36
N PRO A 190 -17.89 -12.45 13.48
CA PRO A 190 -17.45 -13.32 14.58
C PRO A 190 -17.28 -14.81 14.22
N GLU A 191 -17.75 -15.25 13.05
CA GLU A 191 -17.52 -16.61 12.56
C GLU A 191 -16.15 -16.77 11.89
N VAL A 192 -15.46 -15.66 11.60
CA VAL A 192 -14.10 -15.69 11.03
C VAL A 192 -13.11 -16.28 12.01
N ARG A 193 -12.25 -17.16 11.51
CA ARG A 193 -11.11 -17.72 12.22
C ARG A 193 -9.86 -17.45 11.40
N SER A 194 -8.90 -16.81 12.05
CA SER A 194 -7.65 -16.36 11.42
C SER A 194 -6.46 -17.13 11.98
N THR A 195 -5.57 -17.57 11.09
CA THR A 195 -4.31 -18.21 11.43
C THR A 195 -3.15 -17.44 10.83
N ILE A 196 -2.17 -17.06 11.65
CA ILE A 196 -0.97 -16.33 11.24
C ILE A 196 0.22 -17.29 11.28
N TYR A 197 0.80 -17.57 10.11
CA TYR A 197 2.01 -18.38 9.92
C TYR A 197 3.24 -17.48 9.95
N TYR A 198 4.14 -17.68 10.91
CA TYR A 198 5.23 -16.74 11.18
C TYR A 198 6.55 -17.44 11.56
N MET A 199 7.66 -16.70 11.44
CA MET A 199 8.97 -17.12 11.97
C MET A 199 9.21 -16.54 13.38
N ASP A 200 9.15 -15.21 13.47
CA ASP A 200 9.21 -14.45 14.72
C ASP A 200 8.13 -13.37 14.69
N LEU A 201 7.45 -13.14 15.81
CA LEU A 201 6.53 -12.01 15.96
C LEU A 201 7.30 -10.79 16.44
N ARG A 202 7.34 -9.74 15.63
CA ARG A 202 8.08 -8.50 15.92
C ARG A 202 7.14 -7.41 16.41
N ALA A 203 6.82 -7.45 17.71
CA ALA A 203 5.98 -6.47 18.40
C ALA A 203 6.84 -5.46 19.17
N GLY A 204 7.68 -4.69 18.46
CA GLY A 204 8.67 -3.79 19.08
C GLY A 204 8.13 -2.46 19.62
N GLY A 205 6.93 -2.04 19.20
CA GLY A 205 6.33 -0.76 19.60
C GLY A 205 5.60 -0.81 20.94
N LYS A 206 5.34 0.37 21.53
CA LYS A 206 4.56 0.49 22.77
C LYS A 206 3.16 -0.08 22.59
N GLY A 207 2.78 -1.03 23.44
CA GLY A 207 1.44 -1.66 23.38
C GLY A 207 1.33 -2.80 22.37
N PHE A 208 2.38 -3.09 21.57
CA PHE A 208 2.28 -4.09 20.51
C PHE A 208 2.22 -5.52 21.06
N GLN A 209 2.92 -5.80 22.16
CA GLN A 209 2.85 -7.12 22.81
C GLN A 209 1.47 -7.36 23.42
N GLU A 210 0.88 -6.35 24.03
CA GLU A 210 -0.49 -6.37 24.55
C GLU A 210 -1.50 -6.55 23.42
N TYR A 211 -1.22 -5.98 22.23
CA TYR A 211 -2.05 -6.14 21.04
C TYR A 211 -2.02 -7.59 20.51
N LEU A 212 -0.85 -8.25 20.49
CA LEU A 212 -0.74 -9.67 20.18
C LEU A 212 -1.49 -10.54 21.19
N ARG A 213 -1.34 -10.24 22.49
CA ARG A 213 -2.06 -10.94 23.57
C ARG A 213 -3.57 -10.81 23.38
N ARG A 214 -4.04 -9.59 23.13
CA ARG A 214 -5.46 -9.31 22.83
C ARG A 214 -5.97 -10.13 21.66
N ALA A 215 -5.23 -10.21 20.55
CA ALA A 215 -5.62 -11.00 19.40
C ALA A 215 -5.83 -12.48 19.74
N ARG A 216 -4.96 -13.04 20.58
CA ARG A 216 -5.06 -14.44 21.03
C ARG A 216 -6.22 -14.67 21.99
N GLU A 217 -6.32 -13.82 23.01
CA GLU A 217 -7.23 -14.05 24.14
C GLU A 217 -8.69 -13.63 23.85
N MET A 218 -8.90 -12.61 23.03
CA MET A 218 -10.23 -12.04 22.79
C MET A 218 -10.80 -12.34 21.41
N TYR A 219 -9.96 -12.67 20.42
CA TYR A 219 -10.37 -12.87 19.03
C TYR A 219 -9.96 -14.24 18.46
N ASP A 220 -9.46 -15.16 19.30
CA ASP A 220 -9.05 -16.51 18.91
C ASP A 220 -8.11 -16.55 17.67
N VAL A 221 -7.24 -15.54 17.51
CA VAL A 221 -6.26 -15.53 16.42
C VAL A 221 -5.20 -16.58 16.71
N ALA A 222 -5.12 -17.60 15.85
CA ALA A 222 -4.12 -18.65 15.96
C ALA A 222 -2.78 -18.18 15.40
N TYR A 223 -1.70 -18.54 16.09
CA TYR A 223 -0.33 -18.23 15.68
C TYR A 223 0.45 -19.52 15.56
N ILE A 224 0.96 -19.79 14.37
CA ILE A 224 1.72 -21.01 14.07
C ILE A 224 3.14 -20.62 13.69
N ARG A 225 4.10 -21.09 14.48
CA ARG A 225 5.51 -20.82 14.24
C ARG A 225 6.05 -21.76 13.17
N GLY A 226 5.96 -21.32 11.92
CA GLY A 226 6.38 -22.06 10.75
C GLY A 226 6.39 -21.18 9.52
N ARG A 227 7.46 -21.25 8.72
CA ARG A 227 7.46 -20.64 7.39
C ARG A 227 6.68 -21.57 6.45
N VAL A 228 5.68 -21.00 5.76
CA VAL A 228 4.91 -21.74 4.76
C VAL A 228 5.82 -22.14 3.60
N ALA A 229 5.75 -23.42 3.23
CA ALA A 229 6.48 -24.00 2.12
C ALA A 229 5.75 -23.77 0.80
N GLU A 230 4.45 -24.03 0.75
CA GLU A 230 3.63 -23.82 -0.45
C GLU A 230 2.15 -23.64 -0.10
N VAL A 231 1.41 -23.04 -1.04
CA VAL A 231 -0.04 -22.95 -1.07
C VAL A 231 -0.54 -23.65 -2.33
N VAL A 232 -1.40 -24.65 -2.15
CA VAL A 232 -1.94 -25.46 -3.24
C VAL A 232 -3.47 -25.51 -3.18
N ALA A 233 -4.09 -25.85 -4.31
CA ALA A 233 -5.52 -26.14 -4.32
C ALA A 233 -5.82 -27.34 -3.42
N GLY A 234 -6.72 -27.12 -2.46
CA GLY A 234 -7.20 -28.15 -1.54
C GLY A 234 -8.52 -28.79 -2.00
N LYS A 235 -9.15 -29.51 -1.08
CA LYS A 235 -10.49 -30.10 -1.28
C LYS A 235 -11.57 -29.02 -1.11
N GLU A 236 -12.75 -29.25 -1.67
CA GLU A 236 -13.95 -28.41 -1.47
C GLU A 236 -13.71 -26.92 -1.81
N HIS A 237 -12.94 -26.64 -2.85
CA HIS A 237 -12.60 -25.27 -3.29
C HIS A 237 -11.84 -24.42 -2.26
N ARG A 238 -11.22 -25.04 -1.24
CA ARG A 238 -10.34 -24.35 -0.29
C ARG A 238 -8.87 -24.39 -0.72
N LEU A 239 -8.07 -23.52 -0.13
CA LEU A 239 -6.61 -23.52 -0.23
C LEU A 239 -6.01 -24.37 0.89
N SER A 240 -5.02 -25.20 0.54
CA SER A 240 -4.19 -25.95 1.48
C SER A 240 -2.85 -25.24 1.66
N ILE A 241 -2.46 -25.01 2.93
CA ILE A 241 -1.25 -24.29 3.33
C ILE A 241 -0.33 -25.31 4.01
N ARG A 242 0.79 -25.64 3.37
CA ARG A 242 1.76 -26.59 3.91
C ARG A 242 2.92 -25.87 4.57
N TYR A 243 3.25 -26.26 5.80
CA TYR A 243 4.27 -25.60 6.59
C TYR A 243 4.97 -26.62 7.51
N GLU A 244 6.17 -26.26 7.97
CA GLU A 244 6.82 -26.96 9.08
C GLU A 244 6.46 -26.25 10.37
N ASP A 245 5.81 -26.96 11.30
CA ASP A 245 5.58 -26.45 12.65
C ASP A 245 6.87 -26.63 13.46
N THR A 246 7.57 -25.53 13.72
CA THR A 246 8.87 -25.56 14.38
C THR A 246 8.79 -25.79 15.88
N ASP A 247 7.61 -25.67 16.49
CA ASP A 247 7.40 -25.95 17.91
C ASP A 247 7.21 -27.46 18.13
N THR A 248 6.61 -28.16 17.16
CA THR A 248 6.37 -29.61 17.23
C THR A 248 7.36 -30.46 16.43
N GLY A 249 8.04 -29.88 15.43
CA GLY A 249 8.95 -30.55 14.51
C GLY A 249 8.27 -31.38 13.42
N TRP A 250 6.96 -31.23 13.23
CA TRP A 250 6.17 -31.97 12.25
C TRP A 250 5.69 -31.08 11.09
N LEU A 251 5.43 -31.72 9.95
CA LEU A 251 4.76 -31.07 8.83
C LEU A 251 3.28 -30.86 9.18
N GLY A 252 2.83 -29.62 9.07
CA GLY A 252 1.43 -29.23 9.24
C GLY A 252 0.77 -28.92 7.90
N GLU A 253 -0.55 -29.12 7.86
CA GLU A 253 -1.40 -28.75 6.72
C GLU A 253 -2.60 -27.95 7.24
N GLY A 254 -2.64 -26.67 6.89
CA GLY A 254 -3.75 -25.76 7.19
C GLY A 254 -4.73 -25.69 6.03
N THR A 255 -5.98 -25.29 6.32
CA THR A 255 -6.98 -25.00 5.28
C THR A 255 -7.49 -23.58 5.43
N ALA A 256 -7.65 -22.87 4.31
CA ALA A 256 -8.18 -21.50 4.29
C ALA A 256 -9.15 -21.31 3.13
N ASP A 257 -10.15 -20.46 3.35
CA ASP A 257 -11.02 -19.95 2.29
C ASP A 257 -10.33 -18.78 1.55
N LEU A 258 -9.46 -18.04 2.25
CA LEU A 258 -8.68 -16.92 1.73
C LEU A 258 -7.26 -16.95 2.31
N VAL A 259 -6.25 -16.81 1.46
CA VAL A 259 -4.85 -16.70 1.88
C VAL A 259 -4.36 -15.27 1.64
N VAL A 260 -3.73 -14.69 2.66
CA VAL A 260 -3.27 -13.31 2.67
C VAL A 260 -1.75 -13.30 2.77
N LEU A 261 -1.10 -12.82 1.72
CA LEU A 261 0.35 -12.67 1.64
C LEU A 261 0.76 -11.34 2.25
N CYS A 262 1.45 -11.41 3.39
CA CYS A 262 1.99 -10.23 4.05
C CYS A 262 3.32 -9.85 3.38
N THR A 263 3.21 -9.11 2.27
CA THR A 263 4.32 -8.81 1.37
C THR A 263 5.30 -7.81 1.97
N ALA A 264 6.54 -7.90 1.49
CA ALA A 264 7.58 -6.92 1.79
C ALA A 264 7.16 -5.55 1.28
N LEU A 265 7.55 -4.52 2.04
CA LEU A 265 7.52 -3.15 1.59
C LEU A 265 8.94 -2.76 1.15
N VAL A 266 9.04 -2.24 -0.05
CA VAL A 266 10.30 -1.94 -0.76
C VAL A 266 10.39 -0.44 -1.07
N PRO A 267 11.59 0.10 -1.33
CA PRO A 267 11.72 1.49 -1.76
C PRO A 267 10.86 1.79 -3.00
N SER A 268 10.24 2.97 -3.04
CA SER A 268 9.38 3.38 -4.16
C SER A 268 10.13 3.31 -5.49
N ALA A 269 9.48 2.87 -6.57
CA ALA A 269 10.10 2.68 -7.89
C ALA A 269 10.83 3.92 -8.43
N GLY A 270 10.35 5.12 -8.10
CA GLY A 270 10.95 6.40 -8.51
C GLY A 270 12.16 6.86 -7.69
N ILE A 271 12.49 6.20 -6.57
CA ILE A 271 13.50 6.71 -5.62
C ILE A 271 14.90 6.82 -6.23
N GLY A 272 15.27 5.88 -7.11
CA GLY A 272 16.57 5.90 -7.77
C GLY A 272 16.74 7.09 -8.72
N ASP A 273 15.68 7.48 -9.43
CA ASP A 273 15.73 8.67 -10.29
C ASP A 273 15.76 9.95 -9.48
N LEU A 274 14.95 10.01 -8.41
CA LEU A 274 14.96 11.12 -7.47
C LEU A 274 16.34 11.29 -6.83
N ALA A 275 16.95 10.21 -6.38
CA ALA A 275 18.28 10.20 -5.77
C ALA A 275 19.34 10.76 -6.71
N ARG A 276 19.35 10.32 -7.97
CA ARG A 276 20.26 10.85 -9.00
C ARG A 276 20.07 12.35 -9.26
N ARG A 277 18.83 12.82 -9.31
CA ARG A 277 18.52 14.25 -9.55
C ARG A 277 18.91 15.14 -8.38
N LEU A 278 18.77 14.63 -7.16
CA LEU A 278 19.10 15.36 -5.93
C LEU A 278 20.56 15.19 -5.50
N GLY A 279 21.27 14.20 -6.05
CA GLY A 279 22.63 13.84 -5.65
C GLY A 279 22.70 13.16 -4.28
N VAL A 280 21.60 12.58 -3.80
CA VAL A 280 21.57 11.89 -2.50
C VAL A 280 21.93 10.42 -2.64
N ASP A 281 22.61 9.90 -1.63
CA ASP A 281 23.04 8.50 -1.60
C ASP A 281 21.88 7.59 -1.15
N LEU A 282 21.86 6.40 -1.73
CA LEU A 282 21.01 5.30 -1.26
C LEU A 282 21.89 4.25 -0.58
N ASP A 283 21.32 3.55 0.40
CA ASP A 283 21.98 2.43 1.06
C ASP A 283 21.99 1.17 0.17
N ALA A 284 22.57 0.08 0.69
CA ALA A 284 22.65 -1.19 -0.03
C ALA A 284 21.29 -1.85 -0.34
N TYR A 285 20.20 -1.33 0.24
CA TYR A 285 18.84 -1.84 0.07
C TYR A 285 17.95 -0.88 -0.74
N GLY A 286 18.48 0.27 -1.17
CA GLY A 286 17.80 1.26 -1.99
C GLY A 286 17.02 2.32 -1.21
N PHE A 287 17.19 2.40 0.12
CA PHE A 287 16.60 3.48 0.93
C PHE A 287 17.53 4.70 1.00
N VAL A 288 17.00 5.88 1.31
CA VAL A 288 17.83 7.11 1.45
C VAL A 288 18.82 6.93 2.60
N ALA A 289 20.12 6.98 2.28
CA ALA A 289 21.18 6.81 3.25
C ALA A 289 21.26 8.00 4.21
N SER A 290 21.61 7.71 5.47
CA SER A 290 21.85 8.73 6.51
C SER A 290 22.83 8.25 7.55
N ASP A 291 23.43 9.20 8.26
CA ASP A 291 24.20 8.91 9.47
C ASP A 291 23.28 8.55 10.66
N PRO A 292 23.57 7.51 11.45
CA PRO A 292 22.77 7.11 12.61
C PRO A 292 22.60 8.19 13.69
N LEU A 293 23.55 9.13 13.82
CA LEU A 293 23.47 10.27 14.74
C LEU A 293 22.70 11.45 14.13
N SER A 294 22.40 11.41 12.83
CA SER A 294 21.60 12.40 12.11
C SER A 294 20.57 11.73 11.19
N PRO A 295 19.61 10.97 11.76
CA PRO A 295 18.74 10.04 11.03
C PRO A 295 17.64 10.72 10.19
N VAL A 296 17.73 12.01 9.92
CA VAL A 296 16.82 12.68 8.97
C VAL A 296 17.59 13.49 7.94
N GLN A 297 18.92 13.54 8.05
CA GLN A 297 19.78 14.26 7.13
C GLN A 297 20.23 13.30 6.03
N ALA A 298 20.02 13.70 4.78
CA ALA A 298 20.57 12.99 3.63
C ALA A 298 22.06 13.33 3.45
N SER A 299 22.73 12.67 2.51
CA SER A 299 24.16 12.91 2.25
C SER A 299 24.48 14.31 1.73
N VAL A 300 23.48 15.02 1.16
CA VAL A 300 23.62 16.38 0.64
C VAL A 300 23.11 17.41 1.67
N PRO A 301 23.94 18.40 2.08
CA PRO A 301 23.48 19.50 2.93
C PRO A 301 22.26 20.23 2.36
N GLY A 302 21.27 20.51 3.21
CA GLY A 302 20.00 21.12 2.80
C GLY A 302 18.95 20.12 2.29
N ILE A 303 19.30 18.85 2.15
CA ILE A 303 18.36 17.76 1.82
C ILE A 303 18.17 16.86 3.04
N TYR A 304 16.91 16.56 3.32
CA TYR A 304 16.47 15.73 4.44
C TYR A 304 15.60 14.59 3.92
N ALA A 305 15.42 13.54 4.71
CA ALA A 305 14.53 12.44 4.38
C ALA A 305 13.74 12.01 5.63
N CYS A 306 12.49 11.58 5.43
CA CYS A 306 11.64 11.06 6.49
C CYS A 306 10.65 10.02 5.98
N GLY A 307 10.16 9.19 6.89
CA GLY A 307 9.23 8.11 6.55
C GLY A 307 9.92 6.93 5.87
N TYR A 308 9.10 6.04 5.30
CA TYR A 308 9.54 4.71 4.86
C TYR A 308 10.62 4.73 3.77
N CYS A 309 10.79 5.84 3.04
CA CYS A 309 11.85 5.95 2.03
C CYS A 309 13.26 5.90 2.63
N ARG A 310 13.40 6.03 3.95
CA ARG A 310 14.67 5.88 4.67
C ARG A 310 14.96 4.47 5.17
N GLU A 311 13.93 3.78 5.65
CA GLU A 311 14.05 2.46 6.27
C GLU A 311 12.65 1.91 6.58
N PRO A 312 12.51 0.60 6.83
CA PRO A 312 11.28 0.02 7.32
C PRO A 312 10.82 0.56 8.67
N LEU A 313 9.65 1.23 8.70
CA LEU A 313 9.11 1.86 9.90
C LEU A 313 7.58 1.95 9.86
N ASP A 314 6.97 2.21 11.02
CA ASP A 314 5.52 2.35 11.12
C ASP A 314 5.04 3.81 11.01
N ILE A 315 3.74 4.03 11.19
CA ILE A 315 3.14 5.38 11.10
C ILE A 315 3.67 6.32 12.20
N PRO A 316 3.64 5.95 13.51
CA PRO A 316 4.24 6.76 14.56
C PRO A 316 5.69 7.20 14.30
N ASP A 317 6.53 6.28 13.84
CA ASP A 317 7.93 6.58 13.53
C ASP A 317 8.05 7.48 12.28
N SER A 318 7.18 7.27 11.27
CA SER A 318 7.09 8.16 10.09
C SER A 318 6.77 9.60 10.49
N VAL A 319 5.77 9.79 11.35
CA VAL A 319 5.31 11.11 11.83
C VAL A 319 6.40 11.80 12.63
N THR A 320 7.09 11.05 13.49
CA THR A 320 8.22 11.54 14.28
C THR A 320 9.37 11.99 13.37
N GLY A 321 9.72 11.16 12.37
CA GLY A 321 10.72 11.49 11.35
C GLY A 321 10.35 12.75 10.55
N GLY A 322 9.09 12.92 10.17
CA GLY A 322 8.61 14.12 9.47
C GLY A 322 8.79 15.38 10.30
N SER A 323 8.44 15.33 11.58
CA SER A 323 8.62 16.44 12.53
C SER A 323 10.10 16.80 12.70
N ALA A 324 10.97 15.78 12.82
CA ALA A 324 12.42 15.97 12.94
C ALA A 324 13.04 16.57 11.66
N ALA A 325 12.63 16.10 10.48
CA ALA A 325 13.08 16.65 9.20
C ALA A 325 12.66 18.11 9.04
N ALA A 326 11.41 18.45 9.39
CA ALA A 326 10.91 19.82 9.37
C ALA A 326 11.72 20.74 10.30
N ALA A 327 12.03 20.31 11.52
CA ALA A 327 12.85 21.09 12.45
C ALA A 327 14.28 21.33 11.94
N LYS A 328 14.89 20.32 11.30
CA LYS A 328 16.24 20.45 10.71
C LYS A 328 16.25 21.36 9.49
N ALA A 329 15.26 21.22 8.60
CA ALA A 329 15.08 22.11 7.46
C ALA A 329 14.87 23.56 7.91
N PHE A 330 14.01 23.79 8.90
CA PHE A 330 13.79 25.12 9.47
C PHE A 330 15.08 25.72 10.02
N LYS A 331 15.87 24.96 10.78
CA LYS A 331 17.16 25.41 11.31
C LYS A 331 18.12 25.86 10.19
N ALA A 332 18.19 25.10 9.09
CA ALA A 332 19.03 25.45 7.95
C ALA A 332 18.55 26.74 7.26
N LEU A 333 17.24 26.94 7.14
CA LEU A 333 16.66 28.15 6.58
C LEU A 333 16.91 29.40 7.45
N THR A 334 16.91 29.25 8.78
CA THR A 334 17.18 30.37 9.69
C THR A 334 18.66 30.74 9.74
N GLY A 335 19.57 29.77 9.67
CA GLY A 335 21.01 30.02 9.69
C GLY A 335 21.55 30.68 8.41
N ALA A 336 20.78 30.67 7.32
CA ALA A 336 21.11 31.32 6.06
C ALA A 336 20.66 32.80 5.97
N ARG A 337 20.08 33.35 7.06
CA ARG A 337 19.58 34.74 7.13
C ARG A 337 20.50 35.70 7.89
N GLU A 338 21.69 35.25 8.30
CA GLU A 338 22.79 36.06 8.84
C GLU A 338 23.93 36.13 7.82
#